data_AF-A0A2J7QVR3-F1
#
_entry.id   AF-A0A2J7QVR3-F1
#
_cell.length_a   1.000
_cell.length_b   1.000
_cell.length_c   1.000
_cell.angle_alpha   90.00
_cell.angle_beta   90.00
_cell.angle_gamma   90.00
#
_symmetry.space_group_name_H-M   'P 1'
#
loop_
_entity.id
_entity.type
_entity.pdbx_description
1 polymer ?
#
loop_
_entity_poly.entity_id
_entity_poly.type
_entity_poly.pdbx_seq_one_letter_code
_entity_poly.pdbx_strand_id
1 'polypeptide(L)'
;MGILNEVSDEESQHGGQEGNVALQKKRASFPSRERHYAVRRKTRSHSPPFHRCNRVPPQLPPAELLCDSDYGDSSEERKTCNSCKCPREAHDVYHEEWVNVRERLGFKPPADPDRRPSREKTISEGFSWVPPGLPSHKIEEYFQQLPPGKVPRLGSPGEKYRDKQLMLQLPKQDLALAYCKHVETQHHPSYEDFINARNEIALDIGYAKDSTSYSSECPQCHQVVGMSELAVVAPKFGDRTLWHPSCFVCSTCEELLVDLTYCVHDDMLYCERHYAEQLKPRCAACDE
;
A
#
# COMPACT_ATOMS: atom_id res chain seq x y z
N MET A 1 28.08 -62.46 -40.98
CA MET A 1 28.56 -61.24 -41.68
C MET A 1 28.29 -60.10 -40.69
N GLY A 2 29.24 -59.55 -39.94
CA GLY A 2 30.66 -59.34 -40.23
C GLY A 2 30.83 -58.00 -40.96
N ILE A 3 31.72 -57.07 -40.61
CA ILE A 3 32.91 -57.10 -39.73
C ILE A 3 33.20 -55.65 -39.25
N LEU A 4 33.87 -55.50 -38.09
CA LEU A 4 34.87 -54.48 -37.62
C LEU A 4 35.07 -53.18 -38.45
N ASN A 5 35.52 -52.02 -37.95
CA ASN A 5 36.12 -51.58 -36.66
C ASN A 5 35.99 -50.02 -36.58
N GLU A 6 36.68 -49.16 -35.80
CA GLU A 6 37.82 -49.24 -34.85
C GLU A 6 37.62 -48.17 -33.72
N VAL A 7 38.70 -47.63 -33.13
CA VAL A 7 38.76 -46.51 -32.16
C VAL A 7 39.90 -45.55 -32.56
N SER A 8 39.83 -44.25 -32.27
CA SER A 8 41.01 -43.37 -32.13
C SER A 8 40.67 -42.12 -31.30
N ASP A 9 41.47 -41.87 -30.26
CA ASP A 9 41.46 -40.66 -29.43
C ASP A 9 42.29 -39.54 -30.07
N GLU A 10 41.90 -38.27 -29.87
CA GLU A 10 42.84 -37.14 -29.79
C GLU A 10 42.35 -36.10 -28.77
N GLU A 11 43.07 -35.95 -27.65
CA GLU A 11 43.00 -34.75 -26.81
C GLU A 11 43.67 -33.56 -27.51
N SER A 12 43.12 -32.35 -27.36
CA SER A 12 43.89 -31.12 -27.55
C SER A 12 43.32 -29.96 -26.74
N GLN A 13 44.08 -29.56 -25.73
CA GLN A 13 43.81 -28.42 -24.86
C GLN A 13 44.00 -27.11 -25.65
N HIS A 14 43.09 -26.15 -25.51
CA HIS A 14 43.36 -24.72 -25.75
C HIS A 14 42.66 -23.89 -24.68
N GLY A 15 43.44 -23.20 -23.84
CA GLY A 15 42.92 -22.24 -22.85
C GLY A 15 42.57 -20.90 -23.50
N GLY A 16 41.55 -20.21 -22.98
CA GLY A 16 41.01 -19.01 -23.64
C GLY A 16 40.10 -18.15 -22.77
N GLN A 17 40.67 -17.56 -21.70
CA GLN A 17 40.29 -16.30 -21.05
C GLN A 17 38.84 -16.06 -20.56
N GLU A 18 38.76 -15.69 -19.27
CA GLU A 18 37.55 -15.26 -18.57
C GLU A 18 36.98 -13.94 -19.13
N GLY A 19 35.92 -14.04 -19.93
CA GLY A 19 35.12 -12.91 -20.37
C GLY A 19 34.06 -12.51 -19.34
N ASN A 20 34.46 -11.78 -18.29
CA ASN A 20 33.56 -11.35 -17.23
C ASN A 20 32.62 -10.20 -17.71
N VAL A 21 31.54 -10.57 -18.41
CA VAL A 21 30.54 -9.61 -18.91
C VAL A 21 29.69 -9.13 -17.73
N ALA A 22 30.19 -8.09 -17.07
CA ALA A 22 29.39 -7.30 -16.14
C ALA A 22 28.15 -6.76 -16.87
N LEU A 23 26.98 -7.31 -16.55
CA LEU A 23 25.68 -6.73 -16.86
C LEU A 23 25.57 -5.38 -16.13
N GLN A 24 26.12 -4.35 -16.77
CA GLN A 24 25.87 -2.96 -16.40
C GLN A 24 24.36 -2.74 -16.48
N LYS A 25 23.69 -2.78 -15.32
CA LYS A 25 22.35 -2.23 -15.16
C LYS A 25 22.44 -0.76 -15.56
N LYS A 26 22.11 -0.45 -16.80
CA LYS A 26 21.81 0.91 -17.24
C LYS A 26 20.67 1.39 -16.37
N ARG A 27 20.99 2.15 -15.32
CA ARG A 27 20.00 2.97 -14.62
C ARG A 27 19.27 3.77 -15.70
N ALA A 28 17.95 3.68 -15.72
CA ALA A 28 17.15 4.55 -16.57
C ALA A 28 17.50 5.99 -16.16
N SER A 29 18.21 6.70 -17.02
CA SER A 29 18.47 8.12 -16.82
C SER A 29 17.15 8.81 -17.05
N PHE A 30 16.49 9.24 -15.96
CA PHE A 30 15.42 10.23 -16.04
C PHE A 30 15.89 11.36 -16.97
N PRO A 31 15.09 11.75 -17.99
CA PRO A 31 15.35 12.99 -18.71
C PRO A 31 15.39 14.14 -17.70
N SER A 32 16.55 14.74 -17.52
CA SER A 32 16.86 15.62 -16.38
C SER A 32 16.19 17.02 -16.45
N ARG A 33 14.97 17.11 -16.98
CA ARG A 33 14.38 18.36 -17.45
C ARG A 33 12.99 18.74 -16.92
N GLU A 34 12.35 17.89 -16.11
CA GLU A 34 11.01 18.17 -15.55
C GLU A 34 11.00 18.55 -14.07
N ARG A 35 12.18 18.71 -13.44
CA ARG A 35 12.32 19.22 -12.05
C ARG A 35 11.84 20.67 -11.84
N HIS A 36 11.30 21.35 -12.86
CA HIS A 36 11.00 22.77 -12.83
C HIS A 36 9.64 23.16 -13.48
N TYR A 37 8.56 22.46 -13.16
CA TYR A 37 7.19 22.95 -13.45
C TYR A 37 6.21 22.84 -12.26
N ALA A 38 6.68 23.11 -11.04
CA ALA A 38 5.82 23.27 -9.86
C ALA A 38 6.36 24.28 -8.81
N VAL A 39 6.95 25.42 -9.22
CA VAL A 39 7.45 26.44 -8.27
C VAL A 39 7.10 27.87 -8.69
N ARG A 40 5.99 28.40 -8.13
CA ARG A 40 5.68 29.83 -7.84
C ARG A 40 4.16 29.95 -7.54
N ARG A 41 3.67 30.57 -6.46
CA ARG A 41 4.24 31.27 -5.29
C ARG A 41 3.28 31.10 -4.09
N LYS A 42 3.79 31.12 -2.85
CA LYS A 42 3.10 31.84 -1.77
C LYS A 42 4.12 32.47 -0.81
N THR A 43 4.06 33.79 -0.68
CA THR A 43 4.95 34.58 0.17
C THR A 43 4.32 34.84 1.53
N ARG A 44 5.10 34.63 2.59
CA ARG A 44 4.99 35.20 3.96
C ARG A 44 3.64 35.80 4.42
N SER A 45 3.08 35.21 5.47
CA SER A 45 2.36 35.90 6.56
C SER A 45 2.48 35.04 7.83
N HIS A 46 3.40 35.37 8.74
CA HIS A 46 3.09 35.88 10.08
C HIS A 46 2.25 34.95 10.97
N SER A 47 2.93 34.31 11.93
CA SER A 47 2.35 33.53 13.03
C SER A 47 2.31 34.35 14.34
N PRO A 48 1.22 34.27 15.12
CA PRO A 48 1.19 34.60 16.55
C PRO A 48 1.34 33.31 17.42
N PRO A 49 1.55 33.43 18.74
CA PRO A 49 2.34 32.44 19.49
C PRO A 49 1.57 31.33 20.21
N PHE A 50 2.34 30.30 20.59
CA PHE A 50 1.94 29.19 21.47
C PHE A 50 1.34 29.64 22.79
N HIS A 51 0.22 29.02 23.20
CA HIS A 51 -0.17 28.92 24.60
C HIS A 51 -0.20 27.44 25.04
N ARG A 52 0.43 27.19 26.18
CA ARG A 52 0.57 25.87 26.81
C ARG A 52 -0.45 25.76 27.94
N CYS A 53 -1.17 24.64 28.07
CA CYS A 53 -1.89 24.34 29.31
C CYS A 53 -1.87 22.84 29.61
N ASN A 54 -1.25 22.47 30.73
CA ASN A 54 -1.33 21.14 31.34
C ASN A 54 -2.25 21.22 32.57
N ARG A 55 -3.28 20.37 32.66
CA ARG A 55 -3.78 19.75 33.91
C ARG A 55 -4.95 18.79 33.66
N VAL A 56 -5.02 17.74 34.49
CA VAL A 56 -5.98 16.61 34.53
C VAL A 56 -5.93 16.07 35.98
N PRO A 57 -6.96 15.44 36.60
CA PRO A 57 -8.44 15.56 36.54
C PRO A 57 -9.02 15.92 37.97
N PRO A 58 -10.31 15.66 38.32
CA PRO A 58 -10.81 14.31 38.72
C PRO A 58 -12.23 13.92 38.20
N GLN A 59 -12.73 12.75 38.64
CA GLN A 59 -13.71 11.83 38.01
C GLN A 59 -15.23 12.05 38.31
N LEU A 60 -16.10 11.87 37.28
CA LEU A 60 -17.39 11.10 37.18
C LEU A 60 -18.61 11.36 38.14
N PRO A 61 -19.88 10.90 37.85
CA PRO A 61 -20.46 10.13 36.72
C PRO A 61 -21.73 10.83 36.08
N PRO A 62 -22.83 10.19 35.57
CA PRO A 62 -23.17 10.29 34.13
C PRO A 62 -24.63 10.71 33.75
N ALA A 63 -24.87 10.78 32.43
CA ALA A 63 -26.16 10.93 31.70
C ALA A 63 -26.81 12.33 31.70
N GLU A 64 -26.97 12.97 30.53
CA GLU A 64 -28.13 12.80 29.63
C GLU A 64 -27.88 13.50 28.26
N LEU A 65 -28.81 13.31 27.33
CA LEU A 65 -28.76 13.80 25.94
C LEU A 65 -29.04 15.31 25.84
N LEU A 66 -28.09 16.10 25.35
CA LEU A 66 -28.34 17.28 24.49
C LEU A 66 -27.09 17.54 23.63
N CYS A 67 -27.26 17.53 22.30
CA CYS A 67 -26.28 18.13 21.37
C CYS A 67 -26.86 19.44 20.85
N ASP A 68 -26.52 20.54 21.52
CA ASP A 68 -26.91 21.88 21.07
C ASP A 68 -26.21 22.24 19.75
N SER A 69 -26.97 22.90 18.88
CA SER A 69 -26.54 23.40 17.58
C SER A 69 -25.88 24.78 17.67
N ASP A 70 -25.29 25.19 16.55
CA ASP A 70 -24.78 26.53 16.23
C ASP A 70 -23.51 27.02 16.96
N TYR A 71 -22.38 26.86 16.27
CA TYR A 71 -21.75 28.03 15.67
C TYR A 71 -21.10 27.65 14.33
N GLY A 72 -21.41 28.38 13.26
CA GLY A 72 -20.94 28.06 11.91
C GLY A 72 -19.52 28.55 11.61
N ASP A 73 -18.78 27.78 10.82
CA ASP A 73 -17.59 28.24 10.10
C ASP A 73 -17.60 27.67 8.65
N SER A 74 -16.83 28.30 7.77
CA SER A 74 -17.08 28.34 6.33
C SER A 74 -16.91 27.03 5.56
N SER A 75 -17.89 26.75 4.70
CA SER A 75 -17.80 26.03 3.41
C SER A 75 -16.56 25.16 3.12
N GLU A 76 -16.51 23.96 3.67
CA GLU A 76 -15.88 22.80 3.01
C GLU A 76 -16.98 21.91 2.42
N GLU A 77 -17.14 21.91 1.09
CA GLU A 77 -18.19 21.15 0.39
C GLU A 77 -17.90 19.63 0.35
N ARG A 78 -17.85 18.98 1.51
CA ARG A 78 -17.86 17.50 1.59
C ARG A 78 -19.17 16.98 1.01
N LYS A 79 -19.10 16.09 0.01
CA LYS A 79 -20.28 15.43 -0.57
C LYS A 79 -20.93 14.49 0.44
N THR A 80 -21.88 15.03 1.19
CA THR A 80 -22.73 14.29 2.10
C THR A 80 -23.68 13.37 1.34
N CYS A 81 -24.04 12.23 1.93
CA CYS A 81 -25.04 11.35 1.33
C CYS A 81 -26.41 12.04 1.27
N ASN A 82 -27.09 11.89 0.15
CA ASN A 82 -28.37 12.57 -0.10
C ASN A 82 -29.45 12.24 0.94
N SER A 83 -29.41 11.05 1.55
CA SER A 83 -30.42 10.58 2.51
C SER A 83 -30.14 10.97 3.97
N CYS A 84 -28.93 10.73 4.50
CA CYS A 84 -28.60 11.00 5.92
C CYS A 84 -27.90 12.35 6.16
N LYS A 85 -27.40 13.03 5.11
CA LYS A 85 -26.45 14.16 5.18
C LYS A 85 -25.14 13.89 5.95
N CYS A 86 -24.87 12.64 6.30
CA CYS A 86 -23.61 12.15 6.83
C CYS A 86 -22.53 12.04 5.71
N PRO A 87 -21.23 12.16 6.04
CA PRO A 87 -20.14 12.08 5.07
C PRO A 87 -20.04 10.67 4.45
N ARG A 88 -19.41 10.52 3.28
CA ARG A 88 -19.30 9.23 2.57
C ARG A 88 -18.69 8.14 3.45
N GLU A 89 -17.73 8.53 4.29
CA GLU A 89 -16.94 7.69 5.20
C GLU A 89 -17.71 7.24 6.45
N ALA A 90 -18.97 7.69 6.60
CA ALA A 90 -19.93 7.25 7.61
C ALA A 90 -20.95 6.23 7.05
N HIS A 91 -20.86 5.87 5.77
CA HIS A 91 -21.64 4.79 5.19
C HIS A 91 -20.83 3.50 5.03
N ASP A 92 -21.48 2.40 5.40
CA ASP A 92 -21.18 1.04 4.98
C ASP A 92 -21.42 0.89 3.46
N VAL A 93 -20.67 1.60 2.60
CA VAL A 93 -20.68 1.41 1.14
C VAL A 93 -19.84 0.17 0.79
N TYR A 94 -20.36 -0.99 1.19
CA TYR A 94 -19.85 -2.28 0.75
C TYR A 94 -20.07 -2.44 -0.76
N HIS A 95 -19.06 -2.96 -1.45
CA HIS A 95 -19.13 -3.31 -2.87
C HIS A 95 -18.59 -4.74 -2.99
N GLU A 96 -19.49 -5.72 -3.14
CA GLU A 96 -19.22 -7.15 -2.87
C GLU A 96 -18.19 -7.82 -3.80
N GLU A 97 -17.81 -7.11 -4.86
CA GLU A 97 -16.79 -7.50 -5.86
C GLU A 97 -15.35 -7.20 -5.37
N TRP A 98 -15.17 -6.47 -4.25
CA TRP A 98 -13.91 -5.77 -3.92
C TRP A 98 -12.99 -6.56 -2.98
N VAL A 99 -13.04 -7.88 -3.05
CA VAL A 99 -12.35 -8.76 -2.09
C VAL A 99 -10.83 -8.83 -2.33
N ASN A 100 -10.36 -8.58 -3.56
CA ASN A 100 -8.96 -8.78 -3.94
C ASN A 100 -8.31 -7.52 -4.56
N VAL A 101 -7.41 -6.88 -3.81
CA VAL A 101 -6.67 -5.71 -4.29
C VAL A 101 -5.75 -6.02 -5.49
N ARG A 102 -5.28 -7.27 -5.67
CA ARG A 102 -4.50 -7.65 -6.87
C ARG A 102 -5.31 -7.50 -8.15
N GLU A 103 -6.56 -7.96 -8.15
CA GLU A 103 -7.47 -7.84 -9.30
C GLU A 103 -7.80 -6.37 -9.57
N ARG A 104 -8.06 -5.61 -8.50
CA ARG A 104 -8.38 -4.18 -8.56
C ARG A 104 -7.25 -3.32 -9.17
N LEU A 105 -6.00 -3.74 -9.02
CA LEU A 105 -4.80 -3.07 -9.54
C LEU A 105 -4.27 -3.70 -10.84
N GLY A 106 -4.97 -4.70 -11.40
CA GLY A 106 -4.56 -5.38 -12.63
C GLY A 106 -3.32 -6.29 -12.48
N PHE A 107 -2.88 -6.60 -11.26
CA PHE A 107 -1.78 -7.54 -11.05
C PHE A 107 -2.20 -8.95 -11.46
N LYS A 108 -1.39 -9.57 -12.33
CA LYS A 108 -1.55 -10.99 -12.68
C LYS A 108 -1.46 -11.85 -11.40
N PRO A 109 -2.29 -12.90 -11.27
CA PRO A 109 -2.19 -13.81 -10.14
C PRO A 109 -0.81 -14.48 -10.11
N PRO A 110 -0.28 -14.83 -8.93
CA PRO A 110 0.97 -15.58 -8.82
C PRO A 110 0.99 -16.83 -9.72
N ALA A 111 2.13 -17.06 -10.38
CA ALA A 111 2.33 -18.26 -11.20
C ALA A 111 2.17 -19.53 -10.36
N ASP A 112 2.77 -19.51 -9.16
CA ASP A 112 2.60 -20.48 -8.09
C ASP A 112 1.12 -20.49 -7.58
N PRO A 113 0.39 -21.61 -7.74
CA PRO A 113 -1.02 -21.69 -7.33
C PRO A 113 -1.21 -21.58 -5.81
N ASP A 114 -0.26 -22.04 -4.99
CA ASP A 114 -0.40 -22.04 -3.52
C ASP A 114 -0.27 -20.62 -2.93
N ARG A 115 0.30 -19.68 -3.70
CA ARG A 115 0.37 -18.26 -3.36
C ARG A 115 -0.84 -17.46 -3.83
N ARG A 116 -1.79 -18.06 -4.55
CA ARG A 116 -2.99 -17.34 -5.02
C ARG A 116 -3.94 -17.08 -3.85
N PRO A 117 -4.42 -15.84 -3.66
CA PRO A 117 -5.51 -15.59 -2.72
C PRO A 117 -6.74 -16.39 -3.17
N SER A 118 -7.27 -17.25 -2.28
CA SER A 118 -8.56 -17.92 -2.49
C SER A 118 -9.57 -17.31 -1.55
N ARG A 119 -10.64 -16.69 -2.09
CA ARG A 119 -11.76 -16.13 -1.31
C ARG A 119 -12.38 -17.19 -0.39
N GLU A 120 -12.51 -18.42 -0.87
CA GLU A 120 -13.05 -19.54 -0.11
C GLU A 120 -12.12 -19.93 1.06
N LYS A 121 -10.79 -20.00 0.83
CA LYS A 121 -9.82 -20.21 1.90
C LYS A 121 -9.91 -19.09 2.94
N THR A 122 -9.83 -17.83 2.52
CA THR A 122 -9.92 -16.64 3.38
C THR A 122 -11.15 -16.68 4.30
N ILE A 123 -12.33 -17.01 3.75
CA ILE A 123 -13.57 -17.15 4.51
C ILE A 123 -13.51 -18.35 5.48
N SER A 124 -12.92 -19.48 5.06
CA SER A 124 -12.78 -20.67 5.92
C SER A 124 -11.84 -20.45 7.12
N GLU A 125 -10.86 -19.54 7.00
CA GLU A 125 -9.99 -19.09 8.10
C GLU A 125 -10.70 -18.07 9.03
N GLY A 126 -11.90 -17.59 8.68
CA GLY A 126 -12.70 -16.66 9.49
C GLY A 126 -12.40 -15.17 9.26
N PHE A 127 -11.75 -14.81 8.15
CA PHE A 127 -11.38 -13.43 7.82
C PHE A 127 -12.01 -12.95 6.49
N SER A 128 -12.07 -11.65 6.26
CA SER A 128 -12.39 -11.06 4.95
C SER A 128 -11.15 -10.85 4.08
N TRP A 129 -9.95 -10.89 4.67
CA TRP A 129 -8.66 -10.95 3.99
C TRP A 129 -7.61 -11.65 4.85
N VAL A 130 -6.68 -12.36 4.22
CA VAL A 130 -5.50 -12.95 4.85
C VAL A 130 -4.25 -12.64 4.01
N PRO A 131 -3.07 -12.46 4.63
CA PRO A 131 -1.83 -12.24 3.90
C PRO A 131 -1.49 -13.45 2.99
N PRO A 132 -1.30 -13.25 1.67
CA PRO A 132 -1.02 -14.35 0.75
C PRO A 132 0.30 -15.07 1.08
N GLY A 133 0.30 -16.40 1.01
CA GLY A 133 1.49 -17.23 1.20
C GLY A 133 1.79 -17.67 2.63
N LEU A 134 1.05 -17.20 3.65
CA LEU A 134 1.17 -17.78 5.00
C LEU A 134 0.38 -19.10 5.14
N PRO A 135 0.91 -20.09 5.88
CA PRO A 135 0.13 -21.25 6.31
C PRO A 135 -0.87 -20.84 7.42
N SER A 136 -1.97 -21.57 7.56
CA SER A 136 -3.11 -21.22 8.42
C SER A 136 -2.71 -20.88 9.87
N HIS A 137 -1.82 -21.68 10.47
CA HIS A 137 -1.34 -21.45 11.84
C HIS A 137 -0.53 -20.14 12.02
N LYS A 138 0.02 -19.57 10.93
CA LYS A 138 0.74 -18.28 10.92
C LYS A 138 -0.15 -17.08 10.61
N ILE A 139 -1.37 -17.29 10.10
CA ILE A 139 -2.33 -16.20 9.83
C ILE A 139 -2.74 -15.54 11.16
N GLU A 140 -3.03 -16.35 12.18
CA GLU A 140 -3.40 -15.87 13.51
C GLU A 140 -2.21 -15.18 14.21
N GLU A 141 -1.00 -15.75 14.13
CA GLU A 141 0.25 -15.14 14.65
C GLU A 141 0.59 -13.80 13.97
N TYR A 142 0.28 -13.66 12.67
CA TYR A 142 0.40 -12.39 11.95
C TYR A 142 -0.60 -11.35 12.49
N PHE A 143 -1.87 -11.72 12.66
CA PHE A 143 -2.90 -10.79 13.11
C PHE A 143 -2.79 -10.39 14.59
N GLN A 144 -2.19 -11.24 15.43
CA GLN A 144 -1.84 -10.88 16.82
C GLN A 144 -0.87 -9.71 16.93
N GLN A 145 -0.11 -9.41 15.87
CA GLN A 145 0.81 -8.27 15.83
C GLN A 145 0.13 -6.96 15.40
N LEU A 146 -1.15 -6.99 15.01
CA LEU A 146 -1.93 -5.81 14.62
C LEU A 146 -2.86 -5.34 15.75
N PRO A 147 -3.25 -4.05 15.81
CA PRO A 147 -4.27 -3.59 16.74
C PRO A 147 -5.59 -4.36 16.56
N PRO A 148 -6.24 -4.90 17.61
CA PRO A 148 -7.41 -5.78 17.47
C PRO A 148 -8.56 -5.19 16.65
N GLY A 149 -8.80 -3.88 16.77
CA GLY A 149 -9.82 -3.17 15.98
C GLY A 149 -9.50 -2.97 14.50
N LYS A 150 -8.32 -3.41 14.03
CA LYS A 150 -7.87 -3.38 12.63
C LYS A 150 -7.74 -4.79 12.01
N VAL A 151 -8.04 -5.85 12.76
CA VAL A 151 -7.94 -7.24 12.29
C VAL A 151 -9.22 -7.62 11.50
N PRO A 152 -9.14 -8.01 10.22
CA PRO A 152 -10.30 -8.19 9.34
C PRO A 152 -11.03 -9.54 9.56
N ARG A 153 -11.47 -9.83 10.78
CA ARG A 153 -12.34 -11.00 11.06
C ARG A 153 -13.74 -10.76 10.53
N LEU A 154 -14.37 -11.78 9.97
CA LEU A 154 -15.74 -11.70 9.44
C LEU A 154 -16.73 -11.21 10.52
N GLY A 155 -17.57 -10.23 10.17
CA GLY A 155 -18.56 -9.62 11.06
C GLY A 155 -17.98 -8.69 12.14
N SER A 156 -16.67 -8.40 12.13
CA SER A 156 -16.01 -7.61 13.17
C SER A 156 -15.85 -6.12 12.82
N PRO A 157 -15.59 -5.24 13.81
CA PRO A 157 -15.20 -3.85 13.54
C PRO A 157 -13.94 -3.72 12.66
N GLY A 158 -13.05 -4.72 12.68
CA GLY A 158 -11.83 -4.71 11.87
C GLY A 158 -12.06 -5.04 10.39
N GLU A 159 -13.12 -5.78 10.05
CA GLU A 159 -13.58 -5.93 8.66
C GLU A 159 -14.10 -4.58 8.13
N LYS A 160 -14.99 -3.92 8.86
CA LYS A 160 -15.46 -2.55 8.56
C LYS A 160 -14.31 -1.55 8.43
N TYR A 161 -13.29 -1.65 9.29
CA TYR A 161 -12.08 -0.85 9.16
C TYR A 161 -11.35 -1.13 7.85
N ARG A 162 -11.14 -2.42 7.48
CA ARG A 162 -10.49 -2.78 6.21
C ARG A 162 -11.24 -2.21 5.01
N ASP A 163 -12.56 -2.36 4.95
CA ASP A 163 -13.35 -1.89 3.80
C ASP A 163 -13.33 -0.36 3.68
N LYS A 164 -13.31 0.34 4.81
CA LYS A 164 -13.04 1.78 4.85
C LYS A 164 -11.64 2.13 4.35
N GLN A 165 -10.60 1.38 4.73
CA GLN A 165 -9.25 1.60 4.19
C GLN A 165 -9.16 1.28 2.69
N LEU A 166 -9.86 0.27 2.17
CA LEU A 166 -9.93 -0.01 0.73
C LEU A 166 -10.55 1.15 -0.07
N MET A 167 -11.52 1.86 0.52
CA MET A 167 -12.12 3.05 -0.09
C MET A 167 -11.19 4.26 -0.04
N LEU A 168 -10.54 4.49 1.11
CA LEU A 168 -9.72 5.68 1.37
C LEU A 168 -8.32 5.60 0.74
N GLN A 169 -7.64 4.47 0.91
CA GLN A 169 -6.25 4.30 0.50
C GLN A 169 -6.09 4.05 -1.00
N LEU A 170 -7.11 3.46 -1.63
CA LEU A 170 -7.17 3.14 -3.05
C LEU A 170 -8.42 3.83 -3.67
N PRO A 171 -8.40 5.13 -4.00
CA PRO A 171 -9.55 5.81 -4.60
C PRO A 171 -9.80 5.26 -6.00
N LYS A 172 -11.06 4.96 -6.37
CA LYS A 172 -11.36 4.44 -7.72
C LYS A 172 -11.04 5.43 -8.84
N GLN A 173 -11.11 6.72 -8.54
CA GLN A 173 -10.71 7.83 -9.40
C GLN A 173 -9.24 7.69 -9.82
N ASP A 174 -8.39 7.17 -8.93
CA ASP A 174 -6.98 6.93 -9.22
C ASP A 174 -6.78 5.61 -9.99
N LEU A 175 -7.79 4.74 -10.13
CA LEU A 175 -7.65 3.45 -10.84
C LEU A 175 -8.00 3.50 -12.31
N ALA A 176 -9.09 4.20 -12.67
CA ALA A 176 -9.49 4.34 -14.06
C ALA A 176 -10.25 5.65 -14.31
N LEU A 177 -9.95 6.27 -15.45
CA LEU A 177 -10.54 7.52 -15.91
C LEU A 177 -12.08 7.45 -15.98
N ALA A 178 -12.65 6.27 -16.25
CA ALA A 178 -14.09 6.03 -16.24
C ALA A 178 -14.78 6.30 -14.88
N TYR A 179 -14.02 6.41 -13.79
CA TYR A 179 -14.54 6.79 -12.48
C TYR A 179 -14.37 8.28 -12.15
N CYS A 180 -13.60 9.01 -12.95
CA CYS A 180 -13.48 10.47 -12.90
C CYS A 180 -14.65 11.10 -13.66
N LYS A 181 -15.25 12.15 -13.10
CA LYS A 181 -16.41 12.85 -13.70
C LYS A 181 -16.09 14.26 -14.16
N HIS A 182 -14.99 14.85 -13.68
CA HIS A 182 -14.65 16.26 -13.86
C HIS A 182 -13.25 16.45 -14.47
N VAL A 183 -12.52 15.36 -14.73
CA VAL A 183 -11.26 15.41 -15.50
C VAL A 183 -11.59 15.70 -16.97
N GLU A 184 -11.09 16.83 -17.47
CA GLU A 184 -11.31 17.26 -18.85
C GLU A 184 -10.50 16.43 -19.86
N THR A 185 -11.01 16.29 -21.09
CA THR A 185 -10.38 15.50 -22.17
C THR A 185 -8.93 15.91 -22.46
N GLN A 186 -8.60 17.20 -22.30
CA GLN A 186 -7.23 17.71 -22.48
C GLN A 186 -6.23 17.18 -21.44
N HIS A 187 -6.71 16.65 -20.31
CA HIS A 187 -5.89 16.10 -19.23
C HIS A 187 -5.81 14.56 -19.26
N HIS A 188 -6.56 13.88 -20.14
CA HIS A 188 -6.51 12.41 -20.27
C HIS A 188 -5.08 11.86 -20.48
N PRO A 189 -4.21 12.44 -21.33
CA PRO A 189 -2.84 11.94 -21.48
C PRO A 189 -2.03 12.04 -20.17
N SER A 190 -2.13 13.18 -19.45
CA SER A 190 -1.46 13.33 -18.14
C SER A 190 -2.02 12.40 -17.06
N TYR A 191 -3.26 11.94 -17.21
CA TYR A 191 -3.85 10.91 -16.35
C TYR A 191 -3.26 9.54 -16.69
N GLU A 192 -3.24 9.16 -17.97
CA GLU A 192 -2.64 7.90 -18.43
C GLU A 192 -1.15 7.80 -18.04
N ASP A 193 -0.37 8.86 -18.23
CA ASP A 193 1.03 8.94 -17.79
C ASP A 193 1.18 8.72 -16.27
N PHE A 194 0.28 9.30 -15.46
CA PHE A 194 0.27 9.10 -14.01
C PHE A 194 -0.04 7.65 -13.63
N ILE A 195 -1.05 7.02 -14.26
CA ILE A 195 -1.41 5.62 -14.02
C ILE A 195 -0.25 4.68 -14.38
N ASN A 196 0.36 4.89 -15.55
CA ASN A 196 1.47 4.08 -16.04
C ASN A 196 2.69 4.23 -15.11
N ALA A 197 3.09 5.47 -14.79
CA ALA A 197 4.19 5.73 -13.87
C ALA A 197 3.94 5.14 -12.48
N ARG A 198 2.73 5.27 -11.93
CA ARG A 198 2.37 4.62 -10.65
C ARG A 198 2.54 3.11 -10.77
N ASN A 199 1.85 2.47 -11.71
CA ASN A 199 1.74 1.01 -11.80
C ASN A 199 3.09 0.33 -12.10
N GLU A 200 3.94 0.95 -12.92
CA GLU A 200 5.26 0.38 -13.27
C GLU A 200 6.36 0.73 -12.24
N ILE A 201 6.37 1.97 -11.72
CA ILE A 201 7.51 2.50 -10.96
C ILE A 201 7.25 2.51 -9.46
N ALA A 202 6.09 3.00 -9.00
CA ALA A 202 5.85 3.26 -7.58
C ALA A 202 5.12 2.13 -6.85
N LEU A 203 4.07 1.58 -7.44
CA LEU A 203 3.14 0.63 -6.83
C LEU A 203 3.69 -0.80 -6.76
N ASP A 204 3.49 -1.46 -5.63
CA ASP A 204 3.72 -2.90 -5.44
C ASP A 204 2.80 -3.48 -4.36
N ILE A 205 2.91 -4.79 -4.15
CA ILE A 205 2.24 -5.51 -3.07
C ILE A 205 3.29 -6.22 -2.21
N GLY A 206 3.33 -5.84 -0.93
CA GLY A 206 4.15 -6.50 0.06
C GLY A 206 3.63 -7.90 0.35
N TYR A 207 4.50 -8.74 0.92
CA TYR A 207 4.12 -10.10 1.31
C TYR A 207 4.57 -10.38 2.73
N ALA A 208 3.70 -11.03 3.51
CA ALA A 208 4.09 -11.56 4.80
C ALA A 208 4.96 -12.81 4.60
N LYS A 209 5.98 -12.95 5.43
CA LYS A 209 6.96 -14.02 5.39
C LYS A 209 7.18 -14.53 6.80
N ASP A 210 6.97 -15.83 6.98
CA ASP A 210 7.35 -16.54 8.20
C ASP A 210 8.84 -16.92 8.19
N SER A 211 9.37 -17.22 9.38
CA SER A 211 10.67 -17.88 9.56
C SER A 211 11.83 -17.15 8.85
N THR A 212 12.01 -15.86 9.14
CA THR A 212 13.10 -15.03 8.60
C THR A 212 14.49 -15.66 8.85
N SER A 213 15.29 -15.82 7.79
CA SER A 213 16.63 -16.44 7.87
C SER A 213 17.75 -15.47 8.29
N TYR A 214 17.42 -14.20 8.53
CA TYR A 214 18.29 -13.13 9.00
C TYR A 214 17.43 -12.12 9.77
N SER A 215 18.03 -11.41 10.71
CA SER A 215 17.43 -10.23 11.32
C SER A 215 17.68 -8.97 10.48
N SER A 216 16.81 -7.97 10.61
CA SER A 216 16.96 -6.66 9.96
C SER A 216 16.41 -5.57 10.87
N GLU A 217 16.96 -4.36 10.80
CA GLU A 217 16.33 -3.21 11.46
C GLU A 217 15.04 -2.86 10.72
N CYS A 218 13.94 -2.70 11.46
CA CYS A 218 12.66 -2.29 10.88
C CYS A 218 12.71 -0.79 10.50
N PRO A 219 12.50 -0.40 9.23
CA PRO A 219 12.64 0.99 8.79
C PRO A 219 11.69 2.00 9.46
N GLN A 220 10.60 1.53 10.09
CA GLN A 220 9.58 2.39 10.72
C GLN A 220 9.82 2.63 12.22
N CYS A 221 10.26 1.61 12.97
CA CYS A 221 10.38 1.69 14.43
C CYS A 221 11.83 1.56 14.95
N HIS A 222 12.79 1.34 14.04
CA HIS A 222 14.21 1.14 14.32
C HIS A 222 14.53 0.01 15.31
N GLN A 223 13.54 -0.88 15.58
CA GLN A 223 13.75 -2.11 16.34
C GLN A 223 14.10 -3.25 15.39
N VAL A 224 14.88 -4.20 15.88
CA VAL A 224 15.26 -5.38 15.11
C VAL A 224 14.07 -6.31 14.93
N VAL A 225 13.71 -6.60 13.68
CA VAL A 225 12.89 -7.77 13.34
C VAL A 225 13.79 -9.00 13.53
N GLY A 226 13.40 -9.89 14.43
CA GLY A 226 14.20 -11.05 14.83
C GLY A 226 14.37 -12.09 13.72
N MET A 227 15.29 -13.03 13.96
CA MET A 227 15.36 -14.26 13.18
C MET A 227 14.21 -15.19 13.58
N SER A 228 13.67 -15.90 12.60
CA SER A 228 12.50 -16.77 12.74
C SER A 228 11.19 -16.08 13.13
N GLU A 229 11.14 -14.74 13.09
CA GLU A 229 9.92 -13.97 13.32
C GLU A 229 9.11 -13.79 12.02
N LEU A 230 7.81 -13.48 12.18
CA LEU A 230 6.95 -13.04 11.08
C LEU A 230 7.29 -11.60 10.69
N ALA A 231 7.46 -11.35 9.40
CA ALA A 231 7.77 -10.04 8.86
C ALA A 231 6.95 -9.74 7.60
N VAL A 232 6.79 -8.46 7.27
CA VAL A 232 6.36 -8.00 5.93
C VAL A 232 7.60 -7.63 5.13
N VAL A 233 7.65 -8.05 3.87
CA VAL A 233 8.69 -7.67 2.89
C VAL A 233 8.07 -6.81 1.80
N ALA A 234 8.73 -5.72 1.45
CA ALA A 234 8.36 -4.83 0.35
C ALA A 234 9.37 -4.97 -0.80
N PRO A 235 9.02 -5.64 -1.92
CA PRO A 235 9.95 -5.93 -3.03
C PRO A 235 10.79 -4.74 -3.53
N LYS A 236 10.22 -3.53 -3.60
CA LYS A 236 10.91 -2.33 -4.10
C LYS A 236 12.06 -1.87 -3.19
N PHE A 237 12.09 -2.29 -1.93
CA PHE A 237 13.19 -2.08 -0.97
C PHE A 237 14.14 -3.29 -0.86
N GLY A 238 13.93 -4.32 -1.69
CA GLY A 238 14.72 -5.55 -1.71
C GLY A 238 14.34 -6.59 -0.66
N ASP A 239 14.57 -7.87 -0.98
CA ASP A 239 14.16 -9.05 -0.20
C ASP A 239 14.88 -9.23 1.16
N ARG A 240 15.62 -8.22 1.63
CA ARG A 240 16.30 -8.18 2.94
C ARG A 240 15.80 -7.10 3.89
N THR A 241 14.89 -6.25 3.42
CA THR A 241 14.27 -5.20 4.25
C THR A 241 13.00 -5.74 4.86
N LEU A 242 12.92 -5.72 6.20
CA LEU A 242 11.84 -6.35 6.96
C LEU A 242 11.07 -5.28 7.74
N TRP A 243 9.74 -5.35 7.72
CA TRP A 243 8.88 -4.59 8.62
C TRP A 243 8.16 -5.55 9.57
N HIS A 244 7.95 -5.12 10.82
CA HIS A 244 6.91 -5.74 11.63
C HIS A 244 5.55 -5.51 10.95
N PRO A 245 4.57 -6.44 11.04
CA PRO A 245 3.23 -6.25 10.49
C PRO A 245 2.55 -4.95 10.91
N SER A 246 2.69 -4.53 12.18
CA SER A 246 2.17 -3.25 12.69
C SER A 246 2.92 -2.01 12.19
N CYS A 247 4.12 -2.19 11.66
CA CYS A 247 5.00 -1.13 11.17
C CYS A 247 4.87 -0.89 9.66
N PHE A 248 4.05 -1.69 8.95
CA PHE A 248 3.82 -1.53 7.52
C PHE A 248 2.71 -0.49 7.26
N VAL A 249 3.03 0.78 7.51
CA VAL A 249 2.10 1.92 7.50
C VAL A 249 2.46 2.94 6.42
N CYS A 250 1.47 3.75 6.03
CA CYS A 250 1.68 4.91 5.17
C CYS A 250 2.35 6.07 5.94
N SER A 251 3.40 6.67 5.39
CA SER A 251 4.16 7.77 5.99
C SER A 251 3.41 9.10 6.14
N THR A 252 2.19 9.22 5.59
CA THR A 252 1.35 10.44 5.70
C THR A 252 0.22 10.32 6.71
N CYS A 253 -0.48 9.18 6.75
CA CYS A 253 -1.63 8.97 7.65
C CYS A 253 -1.39 7.96 8.77
N GLU A 254 -0.23 7.30 8.81
CA GLU A 254 0.14 6.29 9.80
C GLU A 254 -0.82 5.07 9.87
N GLU A 255 -1.73 4.94 8.90
CA GLU A 255 -2.61 3.80 8.75
C GLU A 255 -1.88 2.61 8.12
N LEU A 256 -2.26 1.40 8.52
CA LEU A 256 -1.76 0.15 7.95
C LEU A 256 -2.07 0.11 6.45
N LEU A 257 -1.06 -0.21 5.64
CA LEU A 257 -1.18 -0.29 4.19
C LEU A 257 -2.11 -1.44 3.81
N VAL A 258 -3.28 -1.07 3.26
CA VAL A 258 -4.39 -2.01 3.09
C VAL A 258 -4.02 -3.15 2.16
N ASP A 259 -4.28 -4.38 2.60
CA ASP A 259 -3.90 -5.62 1.92
C ASP A 259 -2.41 -5.69 1.49
N LEU A 260 -1.52 -5.04 2.26
CA LEU A 260 -0.09 -4.87 1.98
C LEU A 260 0.23 -4.10 0.69
N THR A 261 -0.70 -3.32 0.16
CA THR A 261 -0.51 -2.54 -1.06
C THR A 261 0.13 -1.20 -0.75
N TYR A 262 1.20 -0.86 -1.48
CA TYR A 262 1.99 0.34 -1.21
C TYR A 262 2.56 0.98 -2.48
N CYS A 263 2.76 2.29 -2.43
CA CYS A 263 3.55 3.05 -3.38
C CYS A 263 4.87 3.49 -2.73
N VAL A 264 5.94 3.57 -3.51
CA VAL A 264 7.23 4.12 -3.09
C VAL A 264 7.46 5.48 -3.71
N HIS A 265 7.87 6.45 -2.89
CA HIS A 265 8.36 7.75 -3.32
C HIS A 265 9.44 8.20 -2.33
N ASP A 266 10.57 8.74 -2.82
CA ASP A 266 11.71 9.18 -2.00
C ASP A 266 12.11 8.20 -0.86
N ASP A 267 12.18 6.91 -1.18
CA ASP A 267 12.49 5.80 -0.26
C ASP A 267 11.54 5.67 0.96
N MET A 268 10.32 6.21 0.88
CA MET A 268 9.26 6.11 1.89
C MET A 268 8.03 5.34 1.38
N LEU A 269 7.24 4.79 2.32
CA LEU A 269 6.02 4.03 2.05
C LEU A 269 4.78 4.93 2.04
N TYR A 270 3.99 4.87 0.98
CA TYR A 270 2.72 5.59 0.88
C TYR A 270 1.58 4.64 0.50
N CYS A 271 0.35 4.95 0.91
CA CYS A 271 -0.82 4.41 0.24
C CYS A 271 -0.99 5.11 -1.13
N GLU A 272 -1.73 4.48 -2.05
CA GLU A 272 -1.96 5.01 -3.40
C GLU A 272 -2.49 6.46 -3.37
N ARG A 273 -3.47 6.74 -2.50
CA ARG A 273 -4.01 8.10 -2.30
C ARG A 273 -2.91 9.13 -1.98
N HIS A 274 -2.13 8.92 -0.92
CA HIS A 274 -1.15 9.91 -0.48
C HIS A 274 0.05 10.03 -1.43
N TYR A 275 0.36 8.97 -2.19
CA TYR A 275 1.27 9.03 -3.32
C TYR A 275 0.71 9.93 -4.44
N ALA A 276 -0.56 9.76 -4.81
CA ALA A 276 -1.22 10.62 -5.80
C ALA A 276 -1.21 12.10 -5.38
N GLU A 277 -1.49 12.36 -4.09
CA GLU A 277 -1.47 13.71 -3.51
C GLU A 277 -0.08 14.38 -3.51
N GLN A 278 1.04 13.63 -3.61
CA GLN A 278 2.37 14.22 -3.83
C GLN A 278 2.53 14.79 -5.25
N LEU A 279 1.83 14.22 -6.24
CA LEU A 279 2.01 14.53 -7.66
C LEU A 279 0.94 15.49 -8.21
N LYS A 280 -0.29 15.38 -7.72
CA LYS A 280 -1.44 16.21 -8.13
C LYS A 280 -2.33 16.52 -6.91
N PRO A 281 -2.79 17.77 -6.72
CA PRO A 281 -3.73 18.08 -5.66
C PRO A 281 -5.10 17.44 -5.96
N ARG A 282 -5.71 16.80 -4.97
CA ARG A 282 -7.05 16.20 -5.08
C ARG A 282 -8.12 17.19 -4.59
N CYS A 283 -9.26 17.22 -5.26
CA CYS A 283 -10.38 18.10 -4.95
C CYS A 283 -11.18 17.57 -3.75
N ALA A 284 -11.26 18.34 -2.67
CA ALA A 284 -11.96 17.96 -1.43
C ALA A 284 -13.46 17.62 -1.60
N ALA A 285 -14.09 18.06 -2.70
CA ALA A 285 -15.50 17.81 -2.97
C ALA A 285 -15.75 16.52 -3.79
N CYS A 286 -15.00 16.27 -4.88
CA CYS A 286 -15.20 15.09 -5.73
C CYS A 286 -14.23 13.93 -5.45
N ASP A 287 -13.15 14.18 -4.72
CA ASP A 287 -12.08 13.21 -4.49
C ASP A 287 -11.48 12.68 -5.81
N GLU A 288 -11.32 13.61 -6.76
CA GLU A 288 -10.59 13.51 -8.05
C GLU A 288 -9.40 14.46 -8.02
#